data_AF-A0A4P8HUH4-F1
#
_entry.id   AF-A0A4P8HUH4-F1
#
_cell.length_a   1.000
_cell.length_b   1.000
_cell.length_c   1.000
_cell.angle_alpha   90.00
_cell.angle_beta   90.00
_cell.angle_gamma   90.00
#
_symmetry.space_group_name_H-M   'P 1'
#
loop_
_entity.id
_entity.type
_entity.pdbx_description
1 polymer ?
#
loop_
_entity_poly.entity_id
_entity_poly.type
_entity_poly.pdbx_seq_one_letter_code
_entity_poly.pdbx_strand_id
1 'polypeptide(L)'
;MSATIYVTRRSFATMTLIAPLDYYDRVTLSDDPATDPSDKEGYYLKNLSHLAVSILPDNAHVAVHLNAGAPEVSFPTELRGCIFEHAPHLPPNYQRIVAYWSGTPINADDDCAIYYQCPTQRYEVPMANPEGGSELIASQDNARPIDALVSEGVVVSIVGLSALLADAADDDFVSVVLPIDDDLLGLDNGGFLAESVYSVTSKRVERIFLQVADIRRSPDPQSIYIDILRYEELDYGFYY
;
A
#
# COMPACT_ATOMS: atom_id res chain seq x y z
N MET A 1 11.73 12.63 -4.21
CA MET A 1 10.97 13.27 -3.12
C MET A 1 9.62 12.58 -3.08
N SER A 2 9.24 11.98 -1.96
CA SER A 2 7.94 11.33 -1.76
C SER A 2 6.90 12.34 -1.25
N ALA A 3 5.63 12.08 -1.52
CA ALA A 3 4.51 12.79 -0.92
C ALA A 3 4.35 12.42 0.56
N THR A 4 3.75 13.30 1.35
CA THR A 4 3.37 12.99 2.73
C THR A 4 1.88 12.64 2.79
N ILE A 5 1.57 11.47 3.36
CA ILE A 5 0.21 11.11 3.72
C ILE A 5 -0.10 11.69 5.10
N TYR A 6 -1.19 12.42 5.21
CA TYR A 6 -1.62 12.97 6.49
C TYR A 6 -2.71 12.10 7.08
N VAL A 7 -2.70 11.94 8.40
CA VAL A 7 -3.68 11.14 9.14
C VAL A 7 -4.14 11.90 10.39
N THR A 8 -5.20 11.43 11.05
CA THR A 8 -5.59 12.01 12.33
C THR A 8 -4.53 11.73 13.40
N ARG A 9 -4.51 12.53 14.48
CA ARG A 9 -3.63 12.28 15.63
C ARG A 9 -3.84 10.89 16.25
N ARG A 10 -5.06 10.37 16.22
CA ARG A 10 -5.44 9.06 16.76
C ARG A 10 -4.92 7.93 15.86
N SER A 11 -5.12 8.03 14.54
CA SER A 11 -4.51 7.10 13.58
C SER A 11 -2.99 7.08 13.73
N PHE A 12 -2.36 8.25 13.81
CA PHE A 12 -0.90 8.34 13.99
C PHE A 12 -0.43 7.65 15.27
N ALA A 13 -1.17 7.80 16.38
CA ALA A 13 -0.87 7.12 17.64
C ALA A 13 -0.98 5.59 17.52
N THR A 14 -2.02 5.08 16.87
CA THR A 14 -2.17 3.64 16.58
C THR A 14 -1.03 3.13 15.71
N MET A 15 -0.74 3.81 14.60
CA MET A 15 0.35 3.47 13.69
C MET A 15 1.70 3.44 14.41
N THR A 16 1.96 4.40 15.31
CA THR A 16 3.18 4.44 16.13
C THR A 16 3.24 3.28 17.12
N LEU A 17 2.10 2.91 17.72
CA LEU A 17 2.01 1.80 18.68
C LEU A 17 2.34 0.46 18.01
N ILE A 18 1.85 0.23 16.79
CA ILE A 18 2.00 -1.05 16.09
C ILE A 18 3.25 -1.11 15.18
N ALA A 19 3.86 0.03 14.86
CA ALA A 19 5.06 0.10 14.01
C ALA A 19 6.22 -0.84 14.40
N PRO A 20 6.54 -1.06 15.69
CA PRO A 20 7.64 -1.96 16.07
C PRO A 20 7.24 -3.44 16.16
N LEU A 21 5.97 -3.77 15.97
CA LEU A 21 5.43 -5.12 16.20
C LEU A 21 5.39 -5.89 14.88
N ASP A 22 5.78 -7.16 14.90
CA ASP A 22 5.49 -8.09 13.81
C ASP A 22 4.02 -8.58 13.89
N TYR A 23 3.61 -9.43 12.95
CA TYR A 23 2.25 -9.98 12.94
C TYR A 23 1.91 -10.79 14.19
N TYR A 24 2.78 -11.67 14.69
CA TYR A 24 2.50 -12.46 15.88
C TYR A 24 2.34 -11.58 17.11
N ASP A 25 3.18 -10.55 17.24
CA ASP A 25 3.04 -9.56 18.30
C ASP A 25 1.70 -8.82 18.21
N ARG A 26 1.25 -8.43 17.01
CA ARG A 26 -0.06 -7.79 16.80
C ARG A 26 -1.24 -8.73 17.07
N VAL A 27 -1.16 -9.99 16.63
CA VAL A 27 -2.15 -11.03 16.94
C VAL A 27 -2.26 -11.20 18.45
N THR A 28 -1.13 -11.28 19.15
CA THR A 28 -1.09 -11.43 20.61
C THR A 28 -1.74 -10.25 21.34
N LEU A 29 -1.63 -9.02 20.82
CA LEU A 29 -2.36 -7.87 21.39
C LEU A 29 -3.88 -8.01 21.26
N SER A 30 -4.34 -8.74 20.26
CA SER A 30 -5.76 -8.98 19.97
C SER A 30 -6.34 -10.12 20.83
N ASP A 31 -5.50 -10.93 21.47
CA ASP A 31 -5.94 -11.96 22.43
C ASP A 31 -6.55 -11.36 23.70
N ASP A 32 -6.16 -10.13 24.08
CA ASP A 32 -6.75 -9.37 25.18
C ASP A 32 -7.56 -8.18 24.64
N PRO A 33 -8.90 -8.19 24.79
CA PRO A 33 -9.76 -7.09 24.36
C PRO A 33 -9.39 -5.72 24.96
N ALA A 34 -8.67 -5.68 26.09
CA ALA A 34 -8.22 -4.43 26.70
C ALA A 34 -7.05 -3.79 25.94
N THR A 35 -6.27 -4.58 25.21
CA THR A 35 -5.10 -4.13 24.44
C THR A 35 -5.32 -4.13 22.94
N ASP A 36 -6.34 -4.85 22.46
CA ASP A 36 -6.67 -5.01 21.05
C ASP A 36 -6.73 -3.65 20.31
N PRO A 37 -5.81 -3.41 19.36
CA PRO A 37 -5.81 -2.20 18.54
C PRO A 37 -6.53 -2.37 17.21
N SER A 38 -7.00 -3.58 16.86
CA SER A 38 -7.55 -3.88 15.53
C SER A 38 -8.69 -2.93 15.15
N ASP A 39 -9.62 -2.66 16.07
CA ASP A 39 -10.75 -1.75 15.85
C ASP A 39 -10.41 -0.25 15.86
N LYS A 40 -9.15 0.12 16.08
CA LYS A 40 -8.72 1.52 16.15
C LYS A 40 -8.34 2.03 14.76
N GLU A 41 -8.70 3.28 14.46
CA GLU A 41 -8.21 3.96 13.26
C GLU A 41 -6.67 3.99 13.26
N GLY A 42 -6.09 3.86 12.08
CA GLY A 42 -4.66 3.73 11.82
C GLY A 42 -4.13 2.29 11.89
N TYR A 43 -4.94 1.31 12.28
CA TYR A 43 -4.45 -0.07 12.43
C TYR A 43 -4.12 -0.72 11.08
N TYR A 44 -4.96 -0.54 10.06
CA TYR A 44 -4.78 -1.19 8.75
C TYR A 44 -3.91 -0.39 7.77
N LEU A 45 -3.46 0.80 8.18
CA LEU A 45 -2.55 1.61 7.38
C LEU A 45 -1.14 1.00 7.41
N LYS A 46 -0.47 0.98 6.26
CA LYS A 46 0.90 0.51 6.12
C LYS A 46 1.85 1.26 7.08
N ASN A 47 2.88 0.57 7.56
CA ASN A 47 3.75 1.04 8.64
C ASN A 47 4.47 2.37 8.30
N LEU A 48 4.66 3.20 9.32
CA LEU A 48 5.43 4.45 9.31
C LEU A 48 6.87 4.29 8.81
N SER A 49 7.45 3.09 8.88
CA SER A 49 8.81 2.82 8.36
C SER A 49 8.91 2.94 6.83
N HIS A 50 7.79 2.80 6.11
CA HIS A 50 7.74 2.78 4.64
C HIS A 50 6.90 3.91 4.06
N LEU A 51 5.85 4.33 4.78
CA LEU A 51 5.04 5.49 4.40
C LEU A 51 5.56 6.77 5.07
N ALA A 52 5.74 7.82 4.27
CA ALA A 52 5.94 9.17 4.80
C ALA A 52 4.60 9.69 5.35
N VAL A 53 4.41 9.60 6.67
CA VAL A 53 3.16 9.97 7.33
C VAL A 53 3.36 11.13 8.30
N SER A 54 2.38 12.03 8.35
CA SER A 54 2.33 13.12 9.33
C SER A 54 0.93 13.29 9.92
N ILE A 55 0.84 13.99 11.05
CA ILE A 55 -0.45 14.37 11.64
C ILE A 55 -1.02 15.54 10.84
N LEU A 56 -2.30 15.45 10.47
CA LEU A 56 -3.02 16.56 9.85
C LEU A 56 -2.97 17.81 10.75
N PRO A 57 -2.57 18.98 10.24
CA PRO A 57 -2.57 20.22 11.03
C PRO A 57 -3.96 20.57 11.58
N ASP A 58 -4.03 21.12 12.79
CA ASP A 58 -5.31 21.45 13.44
C ASP A 58 -6.12 22.52 12.66
N ASN A 59 -5.45 23.34 11.87
CA ASN A 59 -6.04 24.38 11.02
C ASN A 59 -6.11 23.98 9.53
N ALA A 60 -5.95 22.69 9.21
CA ALA A 60 -6.02 22.20 7.85
C ALA A 60 -7.40 22.46 7.25
N HIS A 61 -7.42 23.03 6.05
CA HIS A 61 -8.64 23.19 5.27
C HIS A 61 -8.77 22.00 4.30
N VAL A 62 -9.95 21.36 4.30
CA VAL A 62 -10.24 20.22 3.43
C VAL A 62 -11.14 20.70 2.29
N ALA A 63 -10.60 20.77 1.08
CA ALA A 63 -11.33 21.24 -0.10
C ALA A 63 -12.29 20.17 -0.65
N VAL A 64 -11.95 18.89 -0.51
CA VAL A 64 -12.72 17.77 -1.07
C VAL A 64 -12.80 16.63 -0.05
N HIS A 65 -13.99 16.05 0.07
CA HIS A 65 -14.24 14.85 0.88
C HIS A 65 -14.70 13.69 -0.02
N LEU A 66 -13.85 12.67 -0.15
CA LEU A 66 -14.17 11.41 -0.82
C LEU A 66 -14.58 10.38 0.24
N ASN A 67 -15.88 10.09 0.32
CA ASN A 67 -16.43 9.12 1.27
C ASN A 67 -16.21 7.67 0.78
N ALA A 68 -16.46 6.70 1.65
CA ALA A 68 -16.43 5.28 1.26
C ALA A 68 -17.40 5.04 0.08
N GLY A 69 -16.89 4.40 -0.98
CA GLY A 69 -17.64 4.16 -2.21
C GLY A 69 -17.78 5.37 -3.15
N ALA A 70 -17.03 6.46 -2.92
CA ALA A 70 -16.92 7.53 -3.89
C ALA A 70 -16.44 6.98 -5.25
N PRO A 71 -17.02 7.38 -6.39
CA PRO A 71 -16.68 6.84 -7.70
C PRO A 71 -15.24 7.13 -8.13
N GLU A 72 -14.62 8.14 -7.53
CA GLU A 72 -13.21 8.48 -7.72
C GLU A 72 -12.27 7.48 -7.04
N VAL A 73 -12.74 6.70 -6.06
CA VAL A 73 -11.93 5.79 -5.24
C VAL A 73 -12.28 4.34 -5.55
N SER A 74 -11.27 3.55 -5.87
CA SER A 74 -11.43 2.12 -6.16
C SER A 74 -10.27 1.30 -5.60
N PHE A 75 -10.48 -0.02 -5.55
CA PHE A 75 -9.52 -1.01 -5.04
C PHE A 75 -9.33 -2.07 -6.13
N PRO A 76 -8.48 -1.81 -7.13
CA PRO A 76 -8.34 -2.69 -8.29
C PRO A 76 -7.81 -4.05 -7.87
N THR A 77 -8.56 -5.12 -8.17
CA THR A 77 -8.20 -6.48 -7.77
C THR A 77 -6.89 -6.92 -8.43
N GLU A 78 -6.63 -6.41 -9.64
CA GLU A 78 -5.43 -6.63 -10.41
C GLU A 78 -4.19 -5.89 -9.91
N LEU A 79 -4.33 -5.05 -8.89
CA LEU A 79 -3.22 -4.38 -8.20
C LEU A 79 -3.13 -4.82 -6.72
N ARG A 80 -3.81 -5.91 -6.33
CA ARG A 80 -3.76 -6.49 -4.98
C ARG A 80 -2.70 -7.58 -4.89
N GLY A 81 -1.97 -7.62 -3.79
CA GLY A 81 -0.88 -8.56 -3.53
C GLY A 81 0.45 -8.04 -4.06
N CYS A 82 1.40 -8.94 -4.30
CA CYS A 82 2.72 -8.54 -4.78
C CYS A 82 2.66 -8.19 -6.27
N ILE A 83 3.10 -6.98 -6.61
CA ILE A 83 3.13 -6.45 -7.95
C ILE A 83 4.58 -6.07 -8.29
N PHE A 84 5.07 -6.61 -9.40
CA PHE A 84 6.43 -6.41 -9.90
C PHE A 84 6.45 -5.47 -11.09
N GLU A 85 7.61 -4.92 -11.43
CA GLU A 85 7.73 -3.82 -12.40
C GLU A 85 7.40 -4.22 -13.84
N HIS A 86 7.52 -5.52 -14.19
CA HIS A 86 7.11 -6.05 -15.50
C HIS A 86 5.76 -6.78 -15.51
N ALA A 87 4.93 -6.59 -14.49
CA ALA A 87 3.58 -7.14 -14.49
C ALA A 87 2.80 -6.74 -15.76
N PRO A 88 2.05 -7.68 -16.38
CA PRO A 88 1.53 -7.53 -17.74
C PRO A 88 0.51 -6.41 -17.92
N HIS A 89 -0.19 -6.02 -16.85
CA HIS A 89 -1.29 -5.07 -16.89
C HIS A 89 -1.10 -3.91 -15.90
N LEU A 90 0.11 -3.34 -15.86
CA LEU A 90 0.36 -2.14 -15.06
C LEU A 90 -0.19 -0.86 -15.71
N PRO A 91 -0.78 0.04 -14.91
CA PRO A 91 -1.08 1.39 -15.34
C PRO A 91 0.17 2.15 -15.81
N PRO A 92 0.02 3.15 -16.71
CA PRO A 92 1.13 4.02 -17.08
C PRO A 92 1.77 4.69 -15.86
N ASN A 93 3.10 4.74 -15.82
CA ASN A 93 3.89 5.32 -14.73
C ASN A 93 3.67 4.68 -13.34
N TYR A 94 3.03 3.52 -13.24
CA TYR A 94 2.63 2.90 -11.96
C TYR A 94 3.75 2.89 -10.91
N GLN A 95 4.93 2.36 -11.25
CA GLN A 95 6.08 2.30 -10.35
C GLN A 95 6.49 3.69 -9.81
N ARG A 96 6.48 4.71 -10.67
CA ARG A 96 6.83 6.09 -10.26
C ARG A 96 5.77 6.68 -9.34
N ILE A 97 4.49 6.42 -9.63
CA ILE A 97 3.36 6.91 -8.83
C ILE A 97 3.38 6.25 -7.45
N VAL A 98 3.47 4.92 -7.40
CA VAL A 98 3.54 4.15 -6.15
C VAL A 98 4.75 4.58 -5.33
N ALA A 99 5.95 4.67 -5.93
CA ALA A 99 7.15 5.11 -5.20
C ALA A 99 7.03 6.55 -4.66
N TYR A 100 6.32 7.42 -5.38
CA TYR A 100 6.06 8.79 -4.92
C TYR A 100 5.12 8.83 -3.71
N TRP A 101 4.05 8.03 -3.70
CA TRP A 101 3.02 8.07 -2.64
C TRP A 101 3.24 7.09 -1.48
N SER A 102 3.85 5.94 -1.77
CA SER A 102 3.88 4.77 -0.89
C SER A 102 5.29 4.41 -0.43
N GLY A 103 6.31 5.06 -0.97
CA GLY A 103 7.72 4.76 -0.67
C GLY A 103 8.17 3.43 -1.26
N THR A 104 9.15 2.80 -0.61
CA THR A 104 9.66 1.48 -1.01
C THR A 104 8.80 0.38 -0.38
N PRO A 105 8.57 -0.74 -1.09
CA PRO A 105 7.99 -1.93 -0.47
C PRO A 105 8.77 -2.39 0.77
N ILE A 106 8.07 -3.07 1.67
CA ILE A 106 8.57 -3.71 2.88
C ILE A 106 9.61 -4.76 2.50
N ASN A 107 9.30 -5.59 1.50
CA ASN A 107 10.14 -6.71 1.09
C ASN A 107 10.94 -6.43 -0.21
N ALA A 108 11.52 -5.24 -0.35
CA ALA A 108 12.20 -4.86 -1.60
C ALA A 108 13.55 -5.58 -1.85
N ASP A 109 14.21 -6.11 -0.81
CA ASP A 109 15.63 -6.51 -0.84
C ASP A 109 15.92 -8.00 -0.53
N ASP A 110 14.93 -8.88 -0.42
CA ASP A 110 15.18 -10.28 -0.06
C ASP A 110 15.52 -11.16 -1.28
N ASP A 111 16.83 -11.39 -1.46
CA ASP A 111 17.55 -12.09 -2.55
C ASP A 111 17.03 -13.48 -3.00
N CYS A 112 15.97 -14.04 -2.41
CA CYS A 112 15.47 -15.39 -2.70
C CYS A 112 13.96 -15.57 -2.48
N ALA A 113 13.18 -14.51 -2.27
CA ALA A 113 11.75 -14.66 -1.95
C ALA A 113 10.90 -14.85 -3.21
N ILE A 114 10.21 -16.00 -3.29
CA ILE A 114 9.15 -16.26 -4.27
C ILE A 114 7.89 -15.57 -3.75
N TYR A 115 7.65 -14.33 -4.18
CA TYR A 115 6.47 -13.59 -3.79
C TYR A 115 5.25 -14.09 -4.57
N TYR A 116 4.14 -14.31 -3.87
CA TYR A 116 2.86 -14.55 -4.51
C TYR A 116 2.44 -13.33 -5.33
N GLN A 117 2.59 -13.46 -6.64
CA GLN A 117 2.08 -12.48 -7.58
C GLN A 117 0.56 -12.43 -7.49
N CYS A 118 0.02 -11.22 -7.62
CA CYS A 118 -1.39 -11.02 -7.90
C CYS A 118 -1.87 -12.03 -8.97
N PRO A 119 -2.92 -12.84 -8.72
CA PRO A 119 -3.33 -13.90 -9.65
C PRO A 119 -3.53 -13.43 -11.09
N THR A 120 -4.06 -12.22 -11.27
CA THR A 120 -4.32 -11.62 -12.59
C THR A 120 -3.09 -10.95 -13.23
N GLN A 121 -1.99 -10.81 -12.49
CA GLN A 121 -0.71 -10.26 -12.95
C GLN A 121 0.39 -11.32 -12.93
N ARG A 122 0.04 -12.61 -12.87
CA ARG A 122 1.04 -13.68 -12.72
C ARG A 122 1.85 -13.89 -13.99
N TYR A 123 3.18 -13.91 -13.88
CA TYR A 123 4.14 -14.26 -14.92
C TYR A 123 5.40 -14.89 -14.34
N GLU A 124 6.12 -15.66 -15.15
CA GLU A 124 7.36 -16.29 -14.72
C GLU A 124 8.46 -15.23 -14.55
N VAL A 125 8.92 -15.04 -13.31
CA VAL A 125 10.14 -14.28 -13.02
C VAL A 125 11.30 -15.27 -13.04
N PRO A 126 12.35 -15.06 -13.87
CA PRO A 126 13.52 -15.92 -13.85
C PRO A 126 14.24 -15.78 -12.50
N MET A 127 14.28 -16.85 -11.71
CA MET A 127 15.12 -16.88 -10.50
C MET A 127 16.60 -16.86 -10.89
N ALA A 128 17.43 -16.19 -10.09
CA ALA A 128 18.88 -16.28 -10.22
C ALA A 128 19.29 -17.75 -10.16
N ASN A 129 20.10 -18.20 -11.14
CA ASN A 129 20.43 -19.60 -11.33
C ASN A 129 21.20 -20.16 -10.10
N PRO A 130 20.64 -21.08 -9.29
CA PRO A 130 21.30 -21.58 -8.09
C PRO A 130 22.47 -22.53 -8.40
N GLU A 131 22.61 -23.00 -9.64
CA GLU A 131 23.69 -23.90 -10.06
C GLU A 131 24.95 -23.16 -10.57
N GLY A 132 25.27 -22.02 -9.96
CA GLY A 132 26.58 -21.37 -10.09
C GLY A 132 27.62 -22.14 -9.27
N GLY A 133 28.01 -23.32 -9.75
CA GLY A 133 29.10 -24.10 -9.21
C GLY A 133 30.32 -23.22 -8.98
N SER A 134 30.91 -23.39 -7.80
CA SER A 134 32.21 -22.87 -7.39
C SER A 134 33.21 -22.93 -8.55
N GLU A 135 33.43 -21.81 -9.25
CA GLU A 135 34.73 -21.42 -9.77
C GLU A 135 34.73 -19.98 -10.30
N LEU A 136 35.72 -19.25 -9.82
CA LEU A 136 36.05 -17.87 -10.16
C LEU A 136 36.26 -17.70 -11.68
N ILE A 137 35.62 -16.66 -12.24
CA ILE A 137 36.10 -15.69 -13.26
C ILE A 137 35.03 -15.41 -14.32
N ALA A 138 34.54 -14.16 -14.27
CA ALA A 138 34.03 -13.36 -15.39
C ALA A 138 32.84 -13.90 -16.21
N SER A 139 31.63 -13.68 -15.69
CA SER A 139 30.48 -13.34 -16.53
C SER A 139 29.50 -12.45 -15.75
N GLN A 140 29.90 -11.19 -15.56
CA GLN A 140 29.06 -10.12 -15.01
C GLN A 140 27.83 -9.75 -15.88
N ASP A 141 27.49 -10.55 -16.90
CA ASP A 141 26.55 -10.13 -17.95
C ASP A 141 25.31 -11.04 -18.10
N ASN A 142 25.09 -12.05 -17.26
CA ASN A 142 23.94 -12.98 -17.46
C ASN A 142 23.09 -13.28 -16.21
N ALA A 143 23.31 -12.63 -15.08
CA ALA A 143 22.26 -12.55 -14.07
C ALA A 143 21.20 -11.57 -14.61
N ARG A 144 20.13 -12.10 -15.21
CA ARG A 144 18.96 -11.26 -15.53
C ARG A 144 18.55 -10.58 -14.21
N PRO A 145 18.35 -9.25 -14.20
CA PRO A 145 17.93 -8.57 -12.99
C PRO A 145 16.65 -9.23 -12.49
N ILE A 146 16.63 -9.60 -11.20
CA ILE A 146 15.41 -10.01 -10.51
C ILE A 146 14.46 -8.82 -10.62
N ASP A 147 13.24 -9.10 -11.06
CA ASP A 147 12.22 -8.07 -11.23
C ASP A 147 11.95 -7.36 -9.91
N ALA A 148 11.95 -6.02 -9.91
CA ALA A 148 11.78 -5.26 -8.68
C ALA A 148 10.33 -5.32 -8.18
N LEU A 149 10.14 -5.62 -6.89
CA LEU A 149 8.84 -5.47 -6.24
C LEU A 149 8.47 -3.98 -6.22
N VAL A 150 7.23 -3.65 -6.62
CA VAL A 150 6.73 -2.28 -6.74
C VAL A 150 5.70 -1.95 -5.67
N SER A 151 4.79 -2.88 -5.38
CA SER A 151 3.79 -2.74 -4.31
C SER A 151 3.40 -4.10 -3.75
N GLU A 152 2.84 -4.11 -2.56
CA GLU A 152 2.38 -5.31 -1.86
C GLU A 152 1.18 -4.95 -0.96
N GLY A 153 0.16 -5.80 -0.83
CA GLY A 153 -1.04 -5.44 -0.06
C GLY A 153 -2.19 -4.96 -0.94
N VAL A 154 -2.99 -3.99 -0.49
CA VAL A 154 -4.11 -3.43 -1.27
C VAL A 154 -3.80 -2.01 -1.71
N VAL A 155 -3.80 -1.82 -3.03
CA VAL A 155 -3.59 -0.53 -3.66
C VAL A 155 -4.93 0.20 -3.80
N VAL A 156 -4.95 1.45 -3.34
CA VAL A 156 -6.05 2.39 -3.54
C VAL A 156 -5.78 3.19 -4.80
N SER A 157 -6.73 3.16 -5.74
CA SER A 157 -6.73 4.00 -6.94
C SER A 157 -7.66 5.19 -6.72
N ILE A 158 -7.14 6.41 -6.93
CA ILE A 158 -7.88 7.66 -6.84
C ILE A 158 -7.75 8.40 -8.17
N VAL A 159 -8.88 8.66 -8.83
CA VAL A 159 -8.91 9.24 -10.17
C VAL A 159 -9.71 10.54 -10.24
N GLY A 160 -9.43 11.38 -11.25
CA GLY A 160 -10.26 12.54 -11.58
C GLY A 160 -10.16 13.73 -10.61
N LEU A 161 -9.18 13.73 -9.70
CA LEU A 161 -9.01 14.78 -8.69
C LEU A 161 -8.80 16.18 -9.28
N SER A 162 -8.19 16.29 -10.46
CA SER A 162 -7.86 17.60 -11.02
C SER A 162 -9.08 18.47 -11.30
N ALA A 163 -10.21 17.88 -11.69
CA ALA A 163 -11.45 18.62 -11.89
C ALA A 163 -12.04 19.10 -10.56
N LEU A 164 -11.94 18.26 -9.50
CA LEU A 164 -12.42 18.58 -8.16
C LEU A 164 -11.55 19.65 -7.46
N LEU A 165 -10.29 19.77 -7.88
CA LEU A 165 -9.28 20.64 -7.28
C LEU A 165 -8.94 21.88 -8.12
N ALA A 166 -9.79 22.23 -9.08
CA ALA A 166 -9.56 23.36 -9.99
C ALA A 166 -9.31 24.68 -9.24
N ASP A 167 -10.08 24.93 -8.18
CA ASP A 167 -10.02 26.16 -7.39
C ASP A 167 -9.39 25.97 -5.99
N ALA A 168 -8.89 24.77 -5.69
CA ALA A 168 -8.28 24.47 -4.39
C ALA A 168 -6.89 25.11 -4.27
N ALA A 169 -6.55 25.59 -3.07
CA ALA A 169 -5.22 26.10 -2.76
C ALA A 169 -4.22 24.93 -2.60
N ASP A 170 -2.92 25.21 -2.79
CA ASP A 170 -1.87 24.18 -2.65
C ASP A 170 -1.77 23.62 -1.22
N ASP A 171 -2.12 24.43 -0.22
CA ASP A 171 -2.14 24.07 1.20
C ASP A 171 -3.46 23.43 1.67
N ASP A 172 -4.45 23.29 0.77
CA ASP A 172 -5.65 22.52 1.03
C ASP A 172 -5.38 21.00 1.03
N PHE A 173 -6.33 20.25 1.57
CA PHE A 173 -6.29 18.80 1.65
C PHE A 173 -7.50 18.14 0.98
N VAL A 174 -7.31 16.91 0.51
CA VAL A 174 -8.37 15.98 0.13
C VAL A 174 -8.49 14.92 1.20
N SER A 175 -9.66 14.79 1.83
CA SER A 175 -9.96 13.69 2.75
C SER A 175 -10.44 12.48 1.96
N VAL A 176 -9.85 11.31 2.22
CA VAL A 176 -10.23 10.04 1.59
C VAL A 176 -10.59 9.03 2.67
N VAL A 177 -11.79 8.47 2.59
CA VAL A 177 -12.28 7.43 3.51
C VAL A 177 -12.16 6.06 2.84
N LEU A 178 -11.37 5.18 3.42
CA LEU A 178 -11.04 3.86 2.91
C LEU A 178 -11.80 2.79 3.72
N PRO A 179 -12.83 2.13 3.16
CA PRO A 179 -13.48 1.02 3.84
C PRO A 179 -12.52 -0.14 4.08
N ILE A 180 -12.66 -0.82 5.22
CA ILE A 180 -11.87 -2.00 5.58
C ILE A 180 -12.67 -3.25 5.30
N ASP A 181 -12.23 -4.03 4.32
CA ASP A 181 -12.81 -5.32 4.00
C ASP A 181 -12.30 -6.37 5.00
N ASP A 182 -13.10 -6.65 6.03
CA ASP A 182 -12.73 -7.56 7.12
C ASP A 182 -12.44 -8.99 6.62
N ASP A 183 -13.05 -9.41 5.50
CA ASP A 183 -12.80 -10.73 4.90
C ASP A 183 -11.41 -10.82 4.23
N LEU A 184 -10.82 -9.67 3.88
CA LEU A 184 -9.51 -9.59 3.22
C LEU A 184 -8.40 -9.08 4.14
N LEU A 185 -8.73 -8.28 5.15
CA LEU A 185 -7.77 -7.55 5.99
C LEU A 185 -7.79 -7.94 7.48
N GLY A 186 -8.68 -8.81 7.94
CA GLY A 186 -8.69 -9.34 9.33
C GLY A 186 -7.44 -10.12 9.79
N LEU A 187 -7.56 -10.92 10.84
CA LEU A 187 -6.52 -11.87 11.25
C LEU A 187 -6.82 -13.23 10.57
N ASP A 188 -5.80 -13.96 10.11
CA ASP A 188 -5.92 -15.25 9.38
C ASP A 188 -6.60 -15.20 7.97
N ASN A 189 -6.37 -14.13 7.18
CA ASN A 189 -7.14 -13.85 5.94
C ASN A 189 -6.82 -14.73 4.73
N GLY A 190 -7.35 -15.96 4.70
CA GLY A 190 -7.38 -16.78 3.49
C GLY A 190 -8.07 -16.11 2.28
N GLY A 191 -8.91 -15.09 2.52
CA GLY A 191 -9.60 -14.34 1.47
C GLY A 191 -8.72 -13.37 0.69
N PHE A 192 -7.60 -12.89 1.26
CA PHE A 192 -6.75 -11.86 0.65
C PHE A 192 -6.25 -12.24 -0.77
N LEU A 193 -5.99 -13.54 -0.97
CA LEU A 193 -5.52 -14.12 -2.22
C LEU A 193 -6.65 -14.52 -3.19
N ALA A 194 -7.91 -14.41 -2.78
CA ALA A 194 -9.03 -14.72 -3.67
C ALA A 194 -9.08 -13.73 -4.85
N GLU A 195 -9.88 -14.01 -5.88
CA GLU A 195 -10.17 -13.07 -6.97
C GLU A 195 -11.42 -12.22 -6.68
N SER A 196 -11.91 -12.23 -5.44
CA SER A 196 -13.07 -11.45 -5.02
C SER A 196 -12.78 -9.96 -5.07
N VAL A 197 -13.79 -9.21 -5.52
CA VAL A 197 -13.78 -7.74 -5.50
C VAL A 197 -13.74 -7.28 -4.05
N TYR A 198 -12.94 -6.25 -3.78
CA TYR A 198 -12.85 -5.61 -2.47
C TYR A 198 -14.19 -5.00 -2.06
N SER A 199 -14.67 -5.35 -0.87
CA SER A 199 -15.94 -4.86 -0.32
C SER A 199 -15.80 -3.43 0.18
N VAL A 200 -16.59 -2.52 -0.39
CA VAL A 200 -16.67 -1.11 0.03
C VAL A 200 -17.80 -0.83 1.02
N THR A 201 -18.45 -1.87 1.54
CA THR A 201 -19.67 -1.76 2.37
C THR A 201 -19.40 -1.80 3.87
N SER A 202 -18.15 -1.98 4.28
CA SER A 202 -17.76 -2.06 5.68
C SER A 202 -18.06 -0.77 6.44
N LYS A 203 -18.42 -0.93 7.71
CA LYS A 203 -18.58 0.18 8.65
C LYS A 203 -17.25 0.65 9.21
N ARG A 204 -16.21 -0.19 9.17
CA ARG A 204 -14.86 0.15 9.58
C ARG A 204 -14.18 0.86 8.43
N VAL A 205 -13.53 1.96 8.75
CA VAL A 205 -12.90 2.81 7.76
C VAL A 205 -11.58 3.34 8.29
N GLU A 206 -10.62 3.48 7.40
CA GLU A 206 -9.46 4.33 7.58
C GLU A 206 -9.69 5.68 6.94
N ARG A 207 -9.02 6.72 7.44
CA ARG A 207 -9.07 8.05 6.84
C ARG A 207 -7.68 8.61 6.65
N ILE A 208 -7.42 9.03 5.42
CA ILE A 208 -6.19 9.71 5.03
C ILE A 208 -6.49 11.07 4.42
N PHE A 209 -5.48 11.92 4.40
CA PHE A 209 -5.55 13.25 3.84
C PHE A 209 -4.35 13.47 2.92
N LEU A 210 -4.63 13.93 1.71
CA LEU A 210 -3.62 14.19 0.69
C LEU A 210 -3.54 15.70 0.47
N GLN A 211 -2.35 16.28 0.58
CA GLN A 211 -2.18 17.71 0.32
C GLN A 211 -2.28 18.00 -1.19
N VAL A 212 -2.99 19.07 -1.56
CA VAL A 212 -3.22 19.43 -2.98
C VAL A 212 -1.91 19.69 -3.72
N ALA A 213 -0.92 20.31 -3.07
CA ALA A 213 0.42 20.48 -3.63
C ALA A 213 1.07 19.15 -4.03
N ASP A 214 0.94 18.11 -3.21
CA ASP A 214 1.50 16.78 -3.49
C ASP A 214 0.71 16.06 -4.60
N ILE A 215 -0.62 16.21 -4.62
CA ILE A 215 -1.46 15.73 -5.73
C ILE A 215 -1.00 16.32 -7.07
N ARG A 216 -0.79 17.64 -7.13
CA ARG A 216 -0.35 18.35 -8.34
C ARG A 216 1.07 17.97 -8.76
N ARG A 217 1.91 17.52 -7.82
CA ARG A 217 3.29 17.06 -8.06
C ARG A 217 3.40 15.56 -8.33
N SER A 218 2.31 14.80 -8.17
CA SER A 218 2.25 13.38 -8.51
C SER A 218 2.75 13.16 -9.95
N PRO A 219 3.48 12.06 -10.24
CA PRO A 219 3.87 11.70 -11.60
C PRO A 219 2.68 11.62 -12.57
N ASP A 220 1.50 11.29 -12.07
CA ASP A 220 0.21 11.49 -12.73
C ASP A 220 -0.80 12.08 -11.72
N PRO A 221 -1.18 13.37 -11.85
CA PRO A 221 -2.20 14.00 -11.00
C PRO A 221 -3.64 13.56 -11.30
N GLN A 222 -3.89 12.85 -12.41
CA GLN A 222 -5.22 12.32 -12.76
C GLN A 222 -5.46 10.91 -12.24
N SER A 223 -4.38 10.16 -11.99
CA SER A 223 -4.42 8.76 -11.58
C SER A 223 -3.40 8.54 -10.47
N ILE A 224 -3.87 8.50 -9.22
CA ILE A 224 -3.04 8.25 -8.05
C ILE A 224 -3.23 6.80 -7.62
N TYR A 225 -2.11 6.11 -7.36
CA TYR A 225 -2.07 4.75 -6.81
C TYR A 225 -1.29 4.80 -5.50
N ILE A 226 -1.91 4.36 -4.40
CA ILE A 226 -1.29 4.32 -3.09
C ILE A 226 -1.40 2.90 -2.54
N ASP A 227 -0.26 2.25 -2.36
CA ASP A 227 -0.14 1.04 -1.57
C ASP A 227 -0.17 1.44 -0.08
N ILE A 228 -1.37 1.36 0.51
CA ILE A 228 -1.63 1.95 1.82
C ILE A 228 -2.33 1.01 2.79
N LEU A 229 -3.11 0.04 2.30
CA LEU A 229 -3.80 -0.91 3.15
C LEU A 229 -2.98 -2.20 3.19
N ARG A 230 -2.56 -2.52 4.41
CA ARG A 230 -1.62 -3.58 4.69
C ARG A 230 -2.34 -4.92 4.84
N TYR A 231 -1.78 -5.96 4.22
CA TYR A 231 -2.05 -7.34 4.59
C TYR A 231 -1.15 -7.78 5.77
N GLU A 232 -1.76 -8.41 6.77
CA GLU A 232 -1.12 -8.72 8.05
C GLU A 232 0.09 -9.65 7.91
N GLU A 233 0.01 -10.68 7.06
CA GLU A 233 1.11 -11.64 6.87
C GLU A 233 2.24 -11.14 5.95
N LEU A 234 2.19 -9.89 5.47
CA LEU A 234 3.27 -9.29 4.68
C LEU A 234 4.61 -9.22 5.42
N ASP A 235 4.60 -9.26 6.76
CA ASP A 235 5.82 -9.23 7.60
C ASP A 235 6.76 -10.42 7.35
N TYR A 236 6.25 -11.54 6.84
CA TYR A 236 7.04 -12.78 6.75
C TYR A 236 7.51 -13.11 5.33
N GLY A 237 7.19 -12.27 4.34
CA GLY A 237 7.52 -12.56 2.95
C GLY A 237 7.04 -13.94 2.48
N PHE A 238 5.86 -14.40 2.93
CA PHE A 238 5.45 -15.79 2.81
C PHE A 238 5.53 -16.37 1.39
N TYR A 239 5.91 -17.65 1.38
CA TYR A 239 6.51 -18.43 0.30
C TYR A 239 5.57 -19.58 -0.11
N TYR A 240 5.14 -19.72 -1.37
CA TYR A 240 5.01 -21.01 -2.09
C TYR A 240 4.98 -20.83 -3.62
#